data_AF-A0A969ND49-F1
#
_entry.id   AF-A0A969ND49-F1
#
_cell.length_a   1.000
_cell.length_b   1.000
_cell.length_c   1.000
_cell.angle_alpha   90.00
_cell.angle_beta   90.00
_cell.angle_gamma   90.00
#
_symmetry.space_group_name_H-M   'P 1'
#
loop_
_entity.id
_entity.type
_entity.pdbx_description
1 polymer ?
#
loop_
_entity_poly.entity_id
_entity_poly.type
_entity_poly.pdbx_seq_one_letter_code
_entity_poly.pdbx_strand_id
1 'polypeptide(L)'
;MSNFRLINFEFSEKENSNAFGDTGRNYLYPHIKLTPQVSQSFTVELEGNTTSGRYGMASNLLYRHLNVFGGAEILDVKGSVELNNQEEGFDDNSYFSDTEWGINTSIRFPNLLMPFNTRNFYLKYFPKTAFSLGYNFRYNSNYRRSIFSSSYGYDWRASEKSTHLLNLLEFSSVKISRIDSLYLVKLDSLGQFEEKYDH
;
A
#
# COMPACT_ATOMS: atom_id res chain seq x y z
N MET A 1 -14.54 2.35 2.28
CA MET A 1 -13.84 3.01 1.15
C MET A 1 -14.92 3.54 0.25
N SER A 2 -14.91 4.83 -0.07
CA SER A 2 -15.89 5.39 -0.99
C SER A 2 -15.35 5.25 -2.40
N ASN A 3 -16.05 4.53 -3.27
CA ASN A 3 -15.79 4.53 -4.73
C ASN A 3 -16.46 5.73 -5.41
N PHE A 4 -17.01 6.65 -4.62
CA PHE A 4 -17.75 7.81 -5.06
C PHE A 4 -17.06 9.07 -4.55
N ARG A 5 -16.86 10.01 -5.48
CA ARG A 5 -16.24 11.30 -5.20
C ARG A 5 -17.10 12.15 -4.28
N LEU A 6 -18.42 12.05 -4.45
CA LEU A 6 -19.43 12.77 -3.66
C LEU A 6 -20.61 11.84 -3.41
N ILE A 7 -21.14 11.90 -2.19
CA ILE A 7 -22.37 11.23 -1.78
C ILE A 7 -23.28 12.33 -1.26
N ASN A 8 -24.44 12.52 -1.92
CA ASN A 8 -25.44 13.49 -1.50
C ASN A 8 -26.74 12.78 -1.13
N PHE A 9 -27.31 13.18 0.01
CA PHE A 9 -28.58 12.67 0.51
C PHE A 9 -29.62 13.78 0.38
N GLU A 10 -30.61 13.56 -0.48
CA GLU A 10 -31.77 14.43 -0.63
C GLU A 10 -33.01 13.68 -0.17
N PHE A 11 -33.97 14.37 0.43
CA PHE A 11 -35.23 13.78 0.86
C PHE A 11 -36.38 14.52 0.22
N SER A 12 -37.29 13.79 -0.43
CA SER A 12 -38.52 14.33 -1.01
C SER A 12 -39.71 13.87 -0.18
N GLU A 13 -40.55 14.80 0.25
CA GLU A 13 -41.81 14.49 0.94
C GLU A 13 -42.88 14.17 -0.10
N LYS A 14 -43.68 13.14 0.16
CA LYS A 14 -44.85 12.84 -0.66
C LYS A 14 -45.94 13.88 -0.39
N GLU A 15 -46.24 14.74 -1.35
CA GLU A 15 -47.42 15.62 -1.24
C GLU A 15 -48.69 14.74 -1.12
N ASN A 16 -49.40 14.91 0.00
CA ASN A 16 -50.66 14.22 0.25
C ASN A 16 -51.73 14.82 -0.67
N SER A 17 -52.00 14.18 -1.81
CA SER A 17 -53.22 14.44 -2.57
C SER A 17 -54.41 13.93 -1.75
N ASN A 18 -55.01 14.83 -0.97
CA ASN A 18 -56.29 14.75 -0.27
C ASN A 18 -57.12 13.48 -0.56
N ALA A 19 -56.81 12.36 0.11
CA ALA A 19 -57.69 11.21 0.20
C ALA A 19 -58.20 11.17 1.65
N PHE A 20 -59.48 11.51 1.82
CA PHE A 20 -60.18 11.46 3.10
C PHE A 20 -60.04 10.08 3.74
N GLY A 21 -59.24 9.99 4.81
CA GLY A 21 -59.16 8.79 5.65
C GLY A 21 -57.75 8.26 5.97
N ASP A 22 -56.68 8.81 5.40
CA ASP A 22 -55.34 8.29 5.67
C ASP A 22 -54.72 8.93 6.93
N THR A 23 -54.47 8.10 7.95
CA THR A 23 -53.93 8.50 9.24
C THR A 23 -52.48 8.98 9.14
N GLY A 24 -52.26 10.28 8.92
CA GLY A 24 -51.17 11.09 9.47
C GLY A 24 -49.72 10.62 9.33
N ARG A 25 -49.37 9.76 8.38
CA ARG A 25 -47.98 9.33 8.14
C ARG A 25 -47.41 10.04 6.93
N ASN A 26 -46.50 10.98 7.17
CA ASN A 26 -45.70 11.59 6.12
C ASN A 26 -44.57 10.63 5.72
N TYR A 27 -44.54 10.25 4.45
CA TYR A 27 -43.49 9.41 3.89
C TYR A 27 -42.42 10.30 3.25
N LEU A 28 -41.17 10.09 3.64
CA LEU A 28 -40.00 10.68 3.01
C LEU A 28 -39.37 9.66 2.05
N TYR A 29 -39.15 10.07 0.81
CA TYR A 29 -38.39 9.33 -0.17
C TYR A 29 -36.93 9.81 -0.16
N PRO A 30 -35.97 8.98 0.29
CA PRO A 30 -34.57 9.33 0.21
C PRO A 30 -34.06 9.14 -1.23
N HIS A 31 -33.43 10.18 -1.77
CA HIS A 31 -32.65 10.16 -2.99
C HIS A 31 -31.17 10.19 -2.65
N ILE A 32 -30.48 9.09 -2.94
CA ILE A 32 -29.03 8.98 -2.74
C ILE A 32 -28.36 9.24 -4.09
N LYS A 33 -27.78 10.43 -4.26
CA LYS A 33 -27.04 10.80 -5.47
C LYS A 33 -25.56 10.51 -5.26
N LEU A 34 -25.00 9.71 -6.16
CA LEU A 34 -23.60 9.28 -6.10
C LEU A 34 -22.86 9.81 -7.32
N THR A 35 -21.74 10.52 -7.10
CA THR A 35 -20.84 10.90 -8.19
C THR A 35 -19.74 9.84 -8.30
N PRO A 36 -19.62 9.11 -9.42
CA PRO A 36 -18.59 8.09 -9.58
C PRO A 36 -17.20 8.72 -9.45
N GLN A 37 -16.31 8.05 -8.71
CA GLN A 37 -14.89 8.37 -8.72
C GLN A 37 -14.26 7.80 -10.00
N VAL A 38 -13.21 8.46 -10.51
CA VAL A 38 -12.42 7.91 -11.62
C VAL A 38 -11.88 6.55 -11.19
N SER A 39 -12.22 5.50 -11.92
CA SER A 39 -11.91 4.11 -11.56
C SER A 39 -10.43 3.81 -11.65
N GLN A 40 -9.66 4.57 -12.44
CA GLN A 40 -8.24 4.37 -12.62
C GLN A 40 -7.50 5.70 -12.44
N SER A 41 -6.39 5.68 -11.72
CA SER A 41 -5.53 6.83 -11.55
C SER A 41 -4.07 6.44 -11.75
N PHE A 42 -3.32 7.34 -12.39
CA PHE A 42 -1.89 7.22 -12.58
C PHE A 42 -1.21 8.45 -11.98
N THR A 43 -0.21 8.24 -11.14
CA THR A 43 0.54 9.29 -10.47
C THR A 43 2.02 9.05 -10.74
N VAL A 44 2.71 10.10 -11.16
CA VAL A 44 4.17 10.12 -11.37
C VAL A 44 4.74 11.14 -10.42
N GLU A 45 5.73 10.72 -9.64
CA GLU A 45 6.47 11.59 -8.72
C GLU A 45 7.95 11.49 -9.07
N LEU A 46 8.61 12.65 -9.08
CA LEU A 46 10.05 12.77 -9.30
C LEU A 46 10.61 13.58 -8.13
N GLU A 47 11.65 13.05 -7.50
CA GLU A 47 12.32 13.66 -6.35
C GLU A 47 13.82 13.70 -6.62
N GLY A 48 14.46 14.81 -6.23
CA GLY A 48 15.91 14.99 -6.32
C GLY A 48 16.43 15.43 -4.97
N ASN A 49 17.43 14.72 -4.46
CA ASN A 49 18.05 14.96 -3.16
C ASN A 49 19.51 15.37 -3.35
N THR A 50 19.96 16.37 -2.60
CA THR A 50 21.37 16.79 -2.56
C THR A 50 21.79 17.03 -1.11
N THR A 51 22.86 16.41 -0.66
CA THR A 51 23.37 16.50 0.71
C THR A 51 24.88 16.35 0.68
N SER A 52 25.60 17.45 0.93
CA SER A 52 27.05 17.50 1.20
C SER A 52 27.91 16.54 0.36
N GLY A 53 27.83 16.63 -0.98
CA GLY A 53 28.60 15.79 -1.91
C GLY A 53 27.90 14.51 -2.38
N ARG A 54 26.74 14.18 -1.80
CA ARG A 54 25.82 13.13 -2.29
C ARG A 54 24.65 13.76 -3.00
N TYR A 55 24.33 13.26 -4.18
CA TYR A 55 23.15 13.57 -4.95
C TYR A 55 22.41 12.27 -5.28
N GLY A 56 21.09 12.37 -5.25
CA GLY A 56 20.17 11.27 -5.47
C GLY A 56 19.00 11.75 -6.32
N MET A 57 18.45 10.85 -7.11
CA MET A 57 17.17 11.06 -7.77
C MET A 57 16.30 9.84 -7.61
N ALA A 58 15.02 10.06 -7.32
CA ALA A 58 14.01 9.01 -7.21
C ALA A 58 12.83 9.32 -8.14
N SER A 59 12.27 8.27 -8.73
CA SER A 59 11.04 8.32 -9.49
C SER A 59 10.08 7.28 -8.92
N ASN A 60 8.85 7.68 -8.63
CA ASN A 60 7.78 6.80 -8.22
C ASN A 60 6.64 6.84 -9.25
N LEU A 61 6.14 5.67 -9.61
CA LEU A 61 4.96 5.49 -10.45
C LEU A 61 3.92 4.76 -9.62
N LEU A 62 2.73 5.34 -9.46
CA LEU A 62 1.61 4.72 -8.78
C LEU A 62 0.43 4.59 -9.75
N TYR A 63 0.06 3.36 -10.04
CA TYR A 63 -1.19 3.01 -10.70
C TYR A 63 -2.19 2.48 -9.68
N ARG A 64 -3.40 3.02 -9.68
CA ARG A 64 -4.50 2.57 -8.83
C ARG A 64 -5.73 2.29 -9.66
N HIS A 65 -6.35 1.14 -9.42
CA HIS A 65 -7.64 0.75 -9.99
C HIS A 65 -8.64 0.50 -8.86
N LEU A 66 -9.69 1.32 -8.81
CA LEU A 66 -10.88 1.11 -7.99
C LEU A 66 -11.80 0.15 -8.74
N ASN A 67 -12.16 -0.95 -8.11
CA ASN A 67 -13.05 -1.98 -8.65
C ASN A 67 -12.44 -2.88 -9.73
N VAL A 68 -11.24 -3.45 -9.50
CA VAL A 68 -10.56 -4.28 -10.53
C VAL A 68 -11.34 -5.56 -10.89
N PHE A 69 -12.14 -6.12 -9.97
CA PHE A 69 -12.94 -7.33 -10.21
C PHE A 69 -14.46 -7.12 -10.17
N GLY A 70 -14.93 -5.86 -10.08
CA GLY A 70 -16.35 -5.57 -10.01
C GLY A 70 -16.97 -5.62 -8.60
N GLY A 71 -16.23 -6.07 -7.58
CA GLY A 71 -16.66 -6.19 -6.19
C GLY A 71 -16.12 -5.11 -5.24
N ALA A 72 -15.80 -3.92 -5.76
CA ALA A 72 -15.20 -2.78 -5.06
C ALA A 72 -13.78 -3.02 -4.51
N GLU A 73 -13.01 -3.88 -5.18
CA GLU A 73 -11.61 -4.15 -4.85
C GLU A 73 -10.69 -3.04 -5.34
N ILE A 74 -9.73 -2.64 -4.51
CA ILE A 74 -8.72 -1.65 -4.89
C ILE A 74 -7.42 -2.37 -5.21
N LEU A 75 -6.94 -2.24 -6.44
CA LEU A 75 -5.60 -2.64 -6.86
C LEU A 75 -4.69 -1.41 -6.86
N ASP A 76 -3.55 -1.53 -6.20
CA ASP A 76 -2.46 -0.55 -6.14
C ASP A 76 -1.19 -1.21 -6.70
N VAL A 77 -0.60 -0.62 -7.73
CA VAL A 77 0.69 -1.03 -8.29
C VAL A 77 1.64 0.17 -8.21
N LYS A 78 2.70 0.03 -7.43
CA LYS A 78 3.75 1.04 -7.26
C LYS A 78 5.06 0.52 -7.86
N GLY A 79 5.63 1.28 -8.79
CA GLY A 79 7.01 1.13 -9.23
C GLY A 79 7.86 2.26 -8.65
N SER A 80 9.11 1.98 -8.30
CA SER A 80 10.07 2.99 -7.87
C SER A 80 11.43 2.72 -8.48
N VAL A 81 12.16 3.79 -8.80
CA VAL A 81 13.56 3.76 -9.22
C VAL A 81 14.29 4.85 -8.47
N GLU A 82 15.45 4.56 -7.90
CA GLU A 82 16.29 5.48 -7.17
C GLU A 82 17.74 5.32 -7.63
N LEU A 83 18.42 6.44 -7.84
CA LEU A 83 19.77 6.52 -8.35
C LEU A 83 20.55 7.50 -7.46
N ASN A 84 21.60 7.01 -6.80
CA ASN A 84 22.43 7.79 -5.90
C ASN A 84 23.91 7.62 -6.25
N ASN A 85 24.73 8.64 -5.95
CA ASN A 85 26.18 8.51 -5.92
C ASN A 85 26.67 8.19 -4.49
N GLN A 86 27.77 7.44 -4.40
CA GLN A 86 28.56 7.33 -3.17
C GLN A 86 29.55 8.49 -3.06
N GLU A 87 29.97 8.76 -1.83
CA GLU A 87 30.98 9.75 -1.48
C GLU A 87 32.31 9.47 -2.21
N GLU A 88 33.00 10.55 -2.62
CA GLU A 88 34.31 10.48 -3.28
C GLU A 88 35.31 9.70 -2.40
N GLY A 89 35.83 8.59 -2.92
CA GLY A 89 36.75 7.72 -2.16
C GLY A 89 36.93 6.32 -2.73
N PHE A 90 36.15 5.91 -3.73
CA PHE A 90 36.35 4.68 -4.46
C PHE A 90 36.45 4.99 -5.96
N ASP A 91 37.57 4.56 -6.55
CA ASP A 91 38.07 4.78 -7.91
C ASP A 91 37.17 4.14 -9.00
N ASP A 92 35.89 4.47 -9.02
CA ASP A 92 34.99 4.02 -10.09
C ASP A 92 34.30 5.22 -10.72
N ASN A 93 34.58 5.41 -12.00
CA ASN A 93 34.21 6.56 -12.84
C ASN A 93 32.69 6.58 -13.18
N SER A 94 31.86 6.02 -12.29
CA SER A 94 30.41 5.86 -12.46
C SER A 94 29.68 6.98 -11.73
N TYR A 95 28.94 7.79 -12.48
CA TYR A 95 28.09 8.88 -11.94
C TYR A 95 26.97 8.38 -10.99
N PHE A 96 26.58 7.10 -11.05
CA PHE A 96 25.64 6.47 -10.12
C PHE A 96 26.17 5.11 -9.68
N SER A 97 26.61 5.02 -8.43
CA SER A 97 27.19 3.80 -7.85
C SER A 97 26.19 3.00 -7.01
N ASP A 98 25.04 3.59 -6.70
CA ASP A 98 23.94 2.95 -5.99
C ASP A 98 22.63 3.14 -6.78
N THR A 99 22.03 2.04 -7.18
CA THR A 99 20.79 2.01 -7.95
C THR A 99 19.81 1.07 -7.28
N GLU A 100 18.62 1.56 -6.98
CA GLU A 100 17.55 0.76 -6.40
C GLU A 100 16.33 0.83 -7.31
N TRP A 101 15.65 -0.30 -7.49
CA TRP A 101 14.35 -0.32 -8.12
C TRP A 101 13.44 -1.28 -7.39
N GLY A 102 12.15 -0.93 -7.34
CA GLY A 102 11.15 -1.67 -6.61
C GLY A 102 9.86 -1.76 -7.40
N ILE A 103 9.15 -2.87 -7.22
CA ILE A 103 7.77 -3.02 -7.63
C ILE A 103 6.97 -3.60 -6.48
N ASN A 104 5.86 -2.96 -6.15
CA ASN A 104 4.95 -3.34 -5.09
C ASN A 104 3.54 -3.39 -5.65
N THR A 105 2.88 -4.53 -5.50
CA THR A 105 1.48 -4.71 -5.88
C THR A 105 0.68 -5.03 -4.63
N SER A 106 -0.42 -4.32 -4.41
CA SER A 106 -1.33 -4.53 -3.29
C SER A 106 -2.75 -4.60 -3.80
N ILE A 107 -3.53 -5.53 -3.28
CA ILE A 107 -4.96 -5.62 -3.54
C ILE A 107 -5.72 -5.63 -2.22
N ARG A 108 -6.77 -4.81 -2.16
CA ARG A 108 -7.65 -4.69 -0.99
C ARG A 108 -9.06 -5.05 -1.36
N PHE A 109 -9.59 -6.06 -0.68
CA PHE A 109 -10.97 -6.50 -0.80
C PHE A 109 -11.81 -5.83 0.28
N PRO A 110 -13.02 -5.34 -0.05
CA PRO A 110 -13.90 -4.71 0.94
C PRO A 110 -14.56 -5.72 1.89
N ASN A 111 -14.45 -7.01 1.57
CA ASN A 111 -15.03 -8.12 2.33
C ASN A 111 -13.94 -8.97 2.98
N LEU A 112 -14.36 -9.69 4.03
CA LEU A 112 -13.54 -10.68 4.70
C LEU A 112 -13.46 -11.96 3.85
N LEU A 113 -12.28 -12.25 3.30
CA LEU A 113 -12.02 -13.51 2.62
C LEU A 113 -11.50 -14.52 3.65
N MET A 114 -12.40 -15.14 4.42
CA MET A 114 -12.05 -16.21 5.36
C MET A 114 -12.83 -17.49 5.03
N PRO A 115 -12.24 -18.69 5.26
CA PRO A 115 -12.91 -19.97 5.00
C PRO A 115 -13.95 -20.36 6.06
N PHE A 116 -14.18 -19.55 7.10
CA PHE A 116 -15.10 -19.84 8.20
C PHE A 116 -16.26 -18.82 8.27
N ASN A 117 -17.42 -19.27 8.73
CA ASN A 117 -18.62 -18.44 8.82
C ASN A 117 -18.56 -17.44 9.98
N THR A 118 -18.16 -16.19 9.68
CA THR A 118 -18.00 -15.10 10.66
C THR A 118 -19.02 -13.97 10.45
N ARG A 119 -20.26 -14.32 10.04
CA ARG A 119 -21.33 -13.36 9.72
C ARG A 119 -21.54 -12.28 10.79
N ASN A 120 -21.48 -12.63 12.07
CA ASN A 120 -21.67 -11.68 13.17
C ASN A 120 -20.52 -10.67 13.32
N PHE A 121 -19.28 -11.06 12.99
CA PHE A 121 -18.11 -10.18 13.05
C PHE A 121 -18.08 -9.23 11.86
N TYR A 122 -18.41 -9.74 10.67
CA TYR A 122 -18.53 -8.95 9.44
C TYR A 122 -19.54 -7.79 9.61
N LEU A 123 -20.74 -8.09 10.10
CA LEU A 123 -21.81 -7.10 10.27
C LEU A 123 -21.49 -6.01 11.31
N LYS A 124 -20.56 -6.28 12.24
CA LYS A 124 -20.24 -5.35 13.32
C LYS A 124 -19.06 -4.43 12.99
N TYR A 125 -18.06 -4.92 12.27
CA TYR A 125 -16.77 -4.22 12.13
C TYR A 125 -16.33 -3.94 10.69
N PHE A 126 -17.02 -4.49 9.68
CA PHE A 126 -16.69 -4.34 8.26
C PHE A 126 -15.19 -4.51 7.96
N PRO A 127 -14.59 -5.66 8.36
CA PRO A 127 -13.17 -5.91 8.17
C PRO A 127 -12.83 -6.01 6.67
N LYS A 128 -11.66 -5.51 6.32
CA LYS A 128 -11.12 -5.55 4.97
C LYS A 128 -9.99 -6.54 4.90
N THR A 129 -9.82 -7.17 3.74
CA THR A 129 -8.70 -8.07 3.47
C THR A 129 -7.68 -7.36 2.61
N ALA A 130 -6.41 -7.40 2.99
CA ALA A 130 -5.31 -6.85 2.22
C ALA A 130 -4.30 -7.95 1.89
N PHE A 131 -3.89 -8.00 0.63
CA PHE A 131 -2.80 -8.82 0.16
C PHE A 131 -1.78 -7.92 -0.53
N SER A 132 -0.50 -8.10 -0.23
CA SER A 132 0.57 -7.32 -0.87
C SER A 132 1.73 -8.20 -1.26
N LEU A 133 2.38 -7.82 -2.36
CA LEU A 133 3.58 -8.43 -2.91
C LEU A 133 4.57 -7.30 -3.23
N GLY A 134 5.84 -7.50 -2.89
CA GLY A 134 6.91 -6.56 -3.15
C GLY A 134 8.15 -7.26 -3.65
N TYR A 135 8.82 -6.65 -4.60
CA TYR A 135 10.16 -7.02 -5.01
C TYR A 135 11.02 -5.76 -5.12
N ASN A 136 12.12 -5.74 -4.40
CA ASN A 136 13.07 -4.64 -4.38
C ASN A 136 14.46 -5.17 -4.73
N PHE A 137 15.14 -4.49 -5.64
CA PHE A 137 16.49 -4.82 -6.05
C PHE A 137 17.38 -3.59 -5.89
N ARG A 138 18.51 -3.77 -5.23
CA ARG A 138 19.53 -2.76 -5.07
C ARG A 138 20.87 -3.26 -5.61
N TYR A 139 21.46 -2.44 -6.47
CA TYR A 139 22.82 -2.57 -6.93
C TYR A 139 23.66 -1.50 -6.25
N ASN A 140 24.63 -1.92 -5.45
CA ASN A 140 25.65 -1.06 -4.88
C ASN A 140 27.02 -1.59 -5.35
N SER A 141 28.03 -0.73 -5.39
CA SER A 141 29.42 -1.10 -5.70
C SER A 141 29.93 -2.31 -4.89
N ASN A 142 29.49 -2.45 -3.64
CA ASN A 142 29.97 -3.49 -2.71
C ASN A 142 29.13 -4.76 -2.69
N TYR A 143 27.85 -4.68 -3.06
CA TYR A 143 26.91 -5.79 -2.97
C TYR A 143 25.70 -5.61 -3.88
N ARG A 144 25.05 -6.73 -4.18
CA ARG A 144 23.72 -6.73 -4.79
C ARG A 144 22.73 -7.35 -3.83
N ARG A 145 21.58 -6.71 -3.65
CA ARG A 145 20.52 -7.18 -2.75
C ARG A 145 19.20 -7.31 -3.49
N SER A 146 18.48 -8.37 -3.21
CA SER A 146 17.10 -8.57 -3.65
C SER A 146 16.24 -8.92 -2.45
N ILE A 147 15.12 -8.22 -2.29
CA ILE A 147 14.14 -8.46 -1.24
C ILE A 147 12.83 -8.81 -1.92
N PHE A 148 12.32 -10.00 -1.63
CA PHE A 148 10.95 -10.37 -1.95
C PHE A 148 10.11 -10.32 -0.68
N SER A 149 8.98 -9.65 -0.72
CA SER A 149 8.03 -9.59 0.38
C SER A 149 6.62 -9.99 -0.07
N SER A 150 5.90 -10.70 0.80
CA SER A 150 4.49 -11.02 0.63
C SER A 150 3.80 -10.88 1.98
N SER A 151 2.61 -10.28 1.99
CA SER A 151 1.81 -10.15 3.21
C SER A 151 0.34 -10.37 2.92
N TYR A 152 -0.34 -10.94 3.92
CA TYR A 152 -1.76 -11.18 3.93
C TYR A 152 -2.32 -10.88 5.32
N GLY A 153 -3.33 -10.02 5.38
CA GLY A 153 -3.90 -9.59 6.64
C GLY A 153 -5.24 -8.90 6.51
N TYR A 154 -5.75 -8.43 7.64
CA TYR A 154 -7.00 -7.72 7.75
C TYR A 154 -6.85 -6.43 8.54
N ASP A 155 -7.60 -5.41 8.12
CA ASP A 155 -7.79 -4.18 8.90
C ASP A 155 -9.28 -3.97 9.18
N TRP A 156 -9.59 -3.57 10.42
CA TRP A 156 -10.94 -3.15 10.76
C TRP A 156 -10.93 -2.03 11.80
N ARG A 157 -11.98 -1.23 11.78
CA ARG A 157 -12.18 -0.14 12.73
C ARG A 157 -13.15 -0.63 13.80
N ALA A 158 -12.68 -0.87 15.02
CA ALA A 158 -13.52 -1.32 16.12
C ALA A 158 -14.38 -0.20 16.72
N SER A 159 -13.88 1.04 16.68
CA SER A 159 -14.59 2.24 17.13
C SER A 159 -14.08 3.48 16.40
N GLU A 160 -14.70 4.64 16.64
CA GLU A 160 -14.20 5.90 16.07
C GLU A 160 -12.73 6.18 16.44
N LYS A 161 -12.25 5.67 17.57
CA LYS A 161 -10.89 5.91 18.08
C LYS A 161 -9.96 4.71 17.99
N SER A 162 -10.43 3.56 17.51
CA SER A 162 -9.66 2.32 17.51
C SER A 162 -9.72 1.59 16.18
N THR A 163 -8.54 1.32 15.64
CA THR A 163 -8.31 0.52 14.43
C THR A 163 -7.41 -0.64 14.82
N HIS A 164 -7.77 -1.84 14.36
CA HIS A 164 -6.97 -3.03 14.51
C HIS A 164 -6.42 -3.47 13.16
N LEU A 165 -5.20 -3.98 13.19
CA LEU A 165 -4.51 -4.52 12.05
C LEU A 165 -3.98 -5.90 12.45
N LEU A 166 -4.35 -6.92 11.68
CA LEU A 166 -3.96 -8.30 11.92
C LEU A 166 -3.27 -8.84 10.67
N ASN A 167 -1.97 -9.06 10.74
CA ASN A 167 -1.22 -9.75 9.69
C ASN A 167 -1.25 -11.25 10.00
N LEU A 168 -1.89 -12.04 9.13
CA LEU A 168 -1.93 -13.48 9.30
C LEU A 168 -0.66 -14.13 8.79
N LEU A 169 -0.19 -13.68 7.63
CA LEU A 169 1.00 -14.21 6.99
C LEU A 169 1.84 -13.04 6.53
N GLU A 170 3.12 -13.12 6.84
CA GLU A 170 4.13 -12.20 6.36
C GLU A 170 5.37 -13.02 6.01
N PHE A 171 5.82 -12.89 4.77
CA PHE A 171 7.00 -13.55 4.26
C PHE A 171 7.94 -12.49 3.70
N SER A 172 9.21 -12.55 4.12
CA SER A 172 10.26 -11.67 3.61
C SER A 172 11.51 -12.50 3.38
N SER A 173 12.02 -12.46 2.16
CA SER A 173 13.23 -13.17 1.75
C SER A 173 14.25 -12.17 1.25
N VAL A 174 15.40 -12.13 1.90
CA VAL A 174 16.52 -11.27 1.53
C VAL A 174 17.62 -12.13 0.94
N LYS A 175 18.03 -11.80 -0.29
CA LYS A 175 19.16 -12.43 -0.98
C LYS A 175 20.23 -11.39 -1.24
N ILE A 176 21.44 -11.65 -0.77
CA ILE A 176 22.63 -10.83 -1.07
C ILE A 176 23.52 -11.65 -2.00
N SER A 177 24.03 -11.03 -3.07
CA SER A 177 24.85 -11.67 -4.10
C SER A 177 26.02 -10.76 -4.48
N ARG A 178 27.16 -11.34 -4.87
CA ARG A 178 28.42 -10.62 -5.16
C ARG A 178 28.83 -9.69 -4.01
N ILE A 179 29.23 -10.28 -2.91
CA ILE A 179 29.87 -9.54 -1.83
C ILE A 179 31.35 -9.40 -2.20
N ASP A 180 31.86 -8.17 -2.26
CA ASP A 180 33.30 -7.98 -2.47
C ASP A 180 34.08 -8.64 -1.31
N SER A 181 35.11 -9.40 -1.64
CA SER A 181 36.01 -10.05 -0.67
C SER A 181 36.60 -9.06 0.35
N LEU A 182 36.82 -7.80 -0.01
CA LEU A 182 37.26 -6.74 0.92
C LEU A 182 36.15 -6.31 1.90
N TYR A 183 34.88 -6.38 1.50
CA TYR A 183 33.73 -6.07 2.35
C TYR A 183 33.41 -7.22 3.31
N LEU A 184 33.63 -8.48 2.92
CA LEU A 184 33.54 -9.63 3.84
C LEU A 184 34.56 -9.53 4.98
N VAL A 185 35.82 -9.18 4.66
CA VAL A 185 36.87 -8.98 5.67
C VAL A 185 36.54 -7.80 6.59
N LYS A 186 35.91 -6.74 6.06
CA LYS A 186 35.48 -5.58 6.85
C LYS A 186 34.29 -5.90 7.76
N LEU A 187 33.32 -6.68 7.28
CA LEU A 187 32.17 -7.14 8.08
C LEU A 187 32.60 -8.08 9.22
N ASP A 188 33.57 -8.96 8.97
CA ASP A 188 34.18 -9.83 9.98
C ASP A 188 34.95 -9.02 11.03
N SER A 189 35.73 -8.03 10.60
CA SER A 189 36.48 -7.13 11.50
C SER A 189 35.60 -6.18 12.32
N LEU A 190 34.35 -5.96 11.92
CA LEU A 190 33.40 -5.04 12.57
C LEU A 190 32.42 -5.77 13.52
N GLY A 191 32.52 -7.09 13.68
CA GLY A 191 31.71 -7.85 14.66
C GLY A 191 30.19 -7.84 14.42
N GLN A 192 29.72 -7.37 13.26
CA GLN A 192 28.27 -7.16 13.01
C GLN A 192 27.46 -8.46 12.87
N PHE A 193 28.12 -9.62 12.87
CA PHE A 193 27.47 -10.93 12.91
C PHE A 193 27.28 -11.46 14.34
N GLU A 194 28.03 -10.97 15.34
CA GLU A 194 27.90 -11.40 16.74
C GLU A 194 26.75 -10.69 17.45
N GLU A 195 26.44 -9.43 17.11
CA GLU A 195 25.46 -8.62 17.84
C GLU A 195 23.98 -8.99 17.57
N LYS A 196 23.69 -9.92 16.66
CA LYS A 196 22.30 -10.28 16.28
C LYS A 196 21.80 -11.61 16.84
N TYR A 197 22.61 -12.34 17.61
CA TYR A 197 22.22 -13.61 18.21
C TYR A 197 22.08 -13.61 19.74
N ASP A 198 22.49 -12.53 20.41
CA ASP A 198 22.16 -12.30 21.82
C ASP A 198 21.08 -11.23 21.91
N HIS A 199 19.80 -11.64 21.87
CA HIS A 199 18.64 -11.07 22.60
C HIS A 199 17.36 -11.80 22.22
#